data_AF-A0A4Q5SLN0-F1
#
_entry.id   AF-A0A4Q5SLN0-F1
#
_cell.length_a   1.000
_cell.length_b   1.000
_cell.length_c   1.000
_cell.angle_alpha   90.00
_cell.angle_beta   90.00
_cell.angle_gamma   90.00
#
_symmetry.space_group_name_H-M   'P 1'
#
loop_
_entity.id
_entity.type
_entity.pdbx_description
1 polymer ?
#
loop_
_entity_poly.entity_id
_entity_poly.type
_entity_poly.pdbx_seq_one_letter_code
_entity_poly.pdbx_strand_id
1 'polypeptide(L)'
;YTDLLDPGFATGLADHAAAVAERYPWVMDWTPVNEPVTTARFAALYGHWYPHQRDEASFWIALLNQIDGTRLAMRAVRRINPTARLIQTEDLGRTYATVEVRDQAAFDNVRRWMSWDLLCGRVVPGHPLWRRVSGFGLEERLRTIADDPCPPDVIGVNHYLTSDRFLDHRVASYPAGCRGDNGRQRFVDVEAVRVLQPPVGGLGGALREAWQRYGIPLAVTEVHNGSTREEQMRWMLGAWQTAERLRDEGVDVRAVTSWALLGSKGWNTLLTSPGLYEPGAYDVSGGKPRATALVPLLQNLSGMEPGEFHPVLQGHGWWQRPIRLHHAAVSRPARAREHVEDASGSRESAAPILIVGATGTLGGALAAACRHRDLHHVVTGRDELDLSDAASIGRTLDRYKPWSVINAAGWVRVDEAETQEQACFEANAAGAARLARACAERGIHSSSFSSDLVFGQEGTRPYRESDRPAPRSAYGRSKAAMEDAAAALPGKHLIVRT
;
A
#
# COMPACT_ATOMS: atom_id res chain seq x y z
N TYR A 1 -19.30 17.19 16.60
CA TYR A 1 -18.85 18.46 16.00
C TYR A 1 -17.67 18.16 15.10
N THR A 2 -17.86 18.18 13.79
CA THR A 2 -16.80 17.87 12.80
C THR A 2 -16.60 19.01 11.80
N ASP A 3 -17.22 20.17 12.03
CA ASP A 3 -16.95 21.36 11.24
C ASP A 3 -15.64 21.99 11.69
N LEU A 4 -14.66 22.01 10.79
CA LEU A 4 -13.34 22.59 11.08
C LEU A 4 -13.35 24.12 11.12
N LEU A 5 -14.42 24.77 10.67
CA LEU A 5 -14.58 26.21 10.69
C LEU A 5 -15.35 26.71 11.92
N ASP A 6 -15.98 25.82 12.67
CA ASP A 6 -16.71 26.17 13.89
C ASP A 6 -15.74 26.76 14.94
N PRO A 7 -16.01 27.98 15.46
CA PRO A 7 -15.21 28.56 16.53
C PRO A 7 -15.09 27.69 17.79
N GLY A 8 -16.08 26.83 18.05
CA GLY A 8 -16.11 25.89 19.16
C GLY A 8 -15.38 24.57 18.89
N PHE A 9 -14.80 24.36 17.70
CA PHE A 9 -14.07 23.12 17.37
C PHE A 9 -12.97 22.82 18.39
N ALA A 10 -12.13 23.82 18.69
CA ALA A 10 -10.94 23.62 19.51
C ALA A 10 -11.28 23.31 20.97
N THR A 11 -12.24 24.02 21.56
CA THR A 11 -12.70 23.78 22.94
C THR A 11 -13.46 22.46 23.05
N GLY A 12 -14.34 22.17 22.09
CA GLY A 12 -15.06 20.89 22.06
C GLY A 12 -14.14 19.68 21.92
N LEU A 13 -13.07 19.78 21.13
CA LEU A 13 -12.06 18.72 21.03
C LEU A 13 -11.29 18.57 22.35
N ALA A 14 -10.98 19.66 23.04
CA ALA A 14 -10.30 19.62 24.33
C ALA A 14 -11.15 18.96 25.43
N ASP A 15 -12.44 19.29 25.48
CA ASP A 15 -13.39 18.67 26.42
C ASP A 15 -13.52 17.17 26.15
N HIS A 16 -13.59 16.78 24.88
CA HIS A 16 -13.60 15.37 24.49
C HIS A 16 -12.30 14.67 24.90
N ALA A 17 -11.13 15.27 24.62
CA ALA A 17 -9.83 14.71 24.97
C ALA A 17 -9.66 14.54 26.49
N ALA A 18 -10.17 15.49 27.29
CA ALA A 18 -10.20 15.38 28.75
C ALA A 18 -10.98 14.14 29.18
N ALA A 19 -12.21 13.96 28.67
CA ALA A 19 -13.06 12.82 29.01
C ALA A 19 -12.42 11.48 28.60
N VAL A 20 -11.71 11.44 27.46
CA VAL A 20 -10.97 10.24 27.03
C VAL A 20 -9.80 9.97 27.98
N ALA A 21 -9.04 11.00 28.39
CA ALA A 21 -7.90 10.83 29.29
C ALA A 21 -8.32 10.43 30.72
N GLU A 22 -9.46 10.94 31.23
CA GLU A 22 -10.04 10.50 32.50
C GLU A 22 -10.45 9.03 32.45
N ARG A 23 -11.02 8.59 31.33
CA ARG A 23 -11.46 7.21 31.14
C ARG A 23 -10.30 6.24 30.90
N TYR A 24 -9.25 6.69 30.22
CA TYR A 24 -8.11 5.87 29.81
C TYR A 24 -6.78 6.51 30.25
N PRO A 25 -6.53 6.67 31.56
CA PRO A 25 -5.39 7.43 32.08
C PRO A 25 -4.02 6.80 31.76
N TRP A 26 -4.00 5.53 31.35
CA TRP A 26 -2.78 4.81 30.97
C TRP A 26 -2.33 5.08 29.52
N VAL A 27 -3.12 5.81 28.71
CA VAL A 27 -2.73 6.16 27.35
C VAL A 27 -1.66 7.26 27.40
N MET A 28 -0.48 6.94 26.85
CA MET A 28 0.69 7.81 26.90
C MET A 28 0.88 8.62 25.62
N ASP A 29 0.50 8.07 24.47
CA ASP A 29 0.77 8.66 23.15
C ASP A 29 -0.54 9.13 22.52
N TRP A 30 -0.60 10.41 22.16
CA TRP A 30 -1.80 11.07 21.69
C TRP A 30 -1.58 11.76 20.34
N THR A 31 -2.55 11.59 19.44
CA THR A 31 -2.65 12.31 18.17
C THR A 31 -4.06 12.92 18.11
N PRO A 32 -4.29 14.11 18.72
CA PRO A 32 -5.63 14.71 18.77
C PRO A 32 -6.25 14.97 17.38
N VAL A 33 -5.41 15.35 16.41
CA VAL A 33 -5.80 15.55 15.01
C VAL A 33 -4.76 14.88 14.11
N ASN A 34 -5.20 13.96 13.24
CA ASN A 34 -4.37 13.37 12.20
C ASN A 34 -4.28 14.32 11.00
N GLU A 35 -3.08 14.56 10.50
CA GLU A 35 -2.81 15.31 9.26
C GLU A 35 -3.56 16.67 9.11
N PRO A 36 -3.29 17.69 9.96
CA PRO A 36 -4.08 18.93 9.97
C PRO A 36 -4.12 19.75 8.66
N VAL A 37 -3.00 19.88 7.96
CA VAL A 37 -2.89 20.55 6.63
C VAL A 37 -3.61 19.72 5.58
N THR A 38 -3.45 18.40 5.54
CA THR A 38 -4.13 17.53 4.56
C THR A 38 -5.63 17.57 4.76
N THR A 39 -6.08 17.43 6.00
CA THR A 39 -7.48 17.54 6.39
C THR A 39 -8.06 18.91 6.03
N ALA A 40 -7.35 20.01 6.32
CA ALA A 40 -7.77 21.36 5.92
C ALA A 40 -7.81 21.53 4.38
N ARG A 41 -6.87 20.95 3.63
CA ARG A 41 -6.87 20.99 2.15
C ARG A 41 -8.11 20.30 1.60
N PHE A 42 -8.40 19.08 2.04
CA PHE A 42 -9.57 18.35 1.56
C PHE A 42 -10.89 18.99 1.97
N ALA A 43 -10.96 19.58 3.18
CA ALA A 43 -12.18 20.16 3.71
C ALA A 43 -12.49 21.57 3.16
N ALA A 44 -11.46 22.39 2.95
CA ALA A 44 -11.64 23.82 2.73
C ALA A 44 -10.94 24.39 1.49
N LEU A 45 -9.99 23.66 0.88
CA LEU A 45 -9.37 24.10 -0.37
C LEU A 45 -9.93 23.36 -1.58
N TYR A 46 -10.11 22.04 -1.47
CA TYR A 46 -10.64 21.18 -2.54
C TYR A 46 -12.14 20.91 -2.39
N GLY A 47 -12.66 21.06 -1.17
CA GLY A 47 -14.06 20.85 -0.83
C GLY A 47 -14.52 19.40 -1.02
N HIS A 48 -13.61 18.43 -0.89
CA HIS A 48 -13.92 17.01 -0.92
C HIS A 48 -14.59 16.54 0.36
N TRP A 49 -14.12 17.05 1.51
CA TRP A 49 -14.65 16.72 2.82
C TRP A 49 -15.46 17.90 3.37
N TYR A 50 -16.37 17.60 4.29
CA TYR A 50 -17.12 18.62 5.01
C TYR A 50 -16.14 19.59 5.74
N PRO A 51 -16.36 20.92 5.74
CA PRO A 51 -17.56 21.65 5.31
C PRO A 51 -17.61 22.03 3.80
N HIS A 52 -16.78 21.40 2.96
CA HIS A 52 -16.78 21.54 1.51
C HIS A 52 -16.45 22.96 0.98
N GLN A 53 -15.71 23.75 1.74
CA GLN A 53 -15.23 25.05 1.25
C GLN A 53 -14.15 24.86 0.18
N ARG A 54 -13.93 25.91 -0.62
CA ARG A 54 -13.00 25.91 -1.77
C ARG A 54 -12.19 27.19 -1.88
N ASP A 55 -11.79 27.73 -0.73
CA ASP A 55 -11.08 29.00 -0.65
C ASP A 55 -9.96 28.98 0.39
N GLU A 56 -8.99 29.86 0.19
CA GLU A 56 -7.79 29.90 1.02
C GLU A 56 -8.04 30.44 2.43
N ALA A 57 -9.02 31.35 2.62
CA ALA A 57 -9.31 31.90 3.94
C ALA A 57 -9.87 30.79 4.85
N SER A 58 -10.83 30.03 4.34
CA SER A 58 -11.38 28.85 5.01
C SER A 58 -10.30 27.81 5.30
N PHE A 59 -9.37 27.57 4.37
CA PHE A 59 -8.24 26.66 4.61
C PHE A 59 -7.38 27.09 5.82
N TRP A 60 -7.00 28.37 5.90
CA TRP A 60 -6.20 28.85 7.03
C TRP A 60 -6.97 28.81 8.35
N ILE A 61 -8.26 29.15 8.36
CA ILE A 61 -9.11 29.05 9.56
C ILE A 61 -9.21 27.59 10.03
N ALA A 62 -9.50 26.65 9.11
CA ALA A 62 -9.59 25.23 9.42
C ALA A 62 -8.28 24.67 9.98
N LEU A 63 -7.14 25.06 9.40
CA LEU A 63 -5.83 24.65 9.91
C LEU A 63 -5.60 25.21 11.33
N LEU A 64 -5.81 26.51 11.56
CA LEU A 64 -5.58 27.12 12.87
C LEU A 64 -6.54 26.58 13.94
N ASN A 65 -7.79 26.26 13.60
CA ASN A 65 -8.73 25.59 14.51
C ASN A 65 -8.23 24.21 14.93
N GLN A 66 -7.64 23.43 14.00
CA GLN A 66 -7.03 22.15 14.31
C GLN A 66 -5.77 22.28 15.17
N ILE A 67 -4.95 23.31 14.94
CA ILE A 67 -3.77 23.59 15.78
C ILE A 67 -4.18 23.98 17.20
N ASP A 68 -5.14 24.90 17.35
CA ASP A 68 -5.65 25.28 18.67
C ASP A 68 -6.34 24.10 19.35
N GLY A 69 -7.10 23.29 18.61
CA GLY A 69 -7.69 22.06 19.12
C GLY A 69 -6.64 21.09 19.65
N THR A 70 -5.53 20.89 18.94
CA THR A 70 -4.41 20.06 19.39
C THR A 70 -3.76 20.63 20.65
N ARG A 71 -3.49 21.95 20.69
CA ARG A 71 -2.90 22.64 21.85
C ARG A 71 -3.79 22.49 23.09
N LEU A 72 -5.09 22.79 22.96
CA LEU A 72 -6.05 22.71 24.06
C LEU A 72 -6.30 21.26 24.49
N ALA A 73 -6.40 20.30 23.56
CA ALA A 73 -6.52 18.88 23.87
C ALA A 73 -5.32 18.39 24.67
N MET A 74 -4.09 18.66 24.22
CA MET A 74 -2.89 18.22 24.95
C MET A 74 -2.76 18.86 26.33
N ARG A 75 -3.19 20.12 26.50
CA ARG A 75 -3.29 20.74 27.84
C ARG A 75 -4.28 20.02 28.73
N ALA A 76 -5.46 19.71 28.20
CA ALA A 76 -6.48 19.01 28.96
C ALA A 76 -6.01 17.61 29.37
N VAL A 77 -5.44 16.85 28.43
CA VAL A 77 -4.84 15.53 28.67
C VAL A 77 -3.72 15.62 29.71
N ARG A 78 -2.80 16.58 29.58
CA ARG A 78 -1.64 16.72 30.49
C ARG A 78 -2.01 17.19 31.91
N ARG A 79 -3.19 17.75 32.13
CA ARG A 79 -3.72 17.96 33.50
C ARG A 79 -4.03 16.64 34.21
N ILE A 80 -4.39 15.61 33.46
CA ILE A 80 -4.77 14.28 33.98
C ILE A 80 -3.56 13.34 33.98
N ASN A 81 -2.81 13.32 32.87
CA ASN A 81 -1.56 12.58 32.72
C ASN A 81 -0.43 13.54 32.30
N PRO A 82 0.33 14.10 33.26
CA PRO A 82 1.42 15.05 32.97
C PRO A 82 2.53 14.53 32.06
N THR A 83 2.63 13.20 31.90
CA THR A 83 3.64 12.53 31.06
C THR A 83 3.14 12.18 29.67
N ALA A 84 1.90 12.54 29.32
CA ALA A 84 1.32 12.29 28.00
C ALA A 84 2.10 13.03 26.89
N ARG A 85 2.47 12.26 25.87
CA ARG A 85 3.23 12.69 24.70
C ARG A 85 2.32 13.00 23.52
N LEU A 86 2.64 14.08 22.81
CA LEU A 86 2.04 14.41 21.53
C LEU A 86 2.83 13.73 20.39
N ILE A 87 2.17 12.82 19.68
CA ILE A 87 2.61 12.36 18.36
C ILE A 87 1.80 13.13 17.32
N GLN A 88 2.40 14.17 16.73
CA GLN A 88 1.71 14.93 15.68
C GLN A 88 2.07 14.38 14.31
N THR A 89 1.05 13.91 13.59
CA THR A 89 1.20 13.31 12.26
C THR A 89 0.95 14.31 11.14
N GLU A 90 1.60 14.08 10.00
CA GLU A 90 1.21 14.63 8.70
C GLU A 90 1.56 13.72 7.51
N ASP A 91 0.81 13.87 6.41
CA ASP A 91 1.25 13.39 5.09
C ASP A 91 2.38 14.27 4.57
N LEU A 92 3.58 13.71 4.54
CA LEU A 92 4.79 14.45 4.18
C LEU A 92 5.29 14.06 2.78
N GLY A 93 4.77 14.76 1.78
CA GLY A 93 5.27 14.73 0.40
C GLY A 93 6.08 15.97 0.03
N ARG A 94 6.92 15.87 -1.00
CA ARG A 94 7.58 17.00 -1.66
C ARG A 94 6.95 17.29 -3.00
N THR A 95 6.74 18.57 -3.28
CA THR A 95 6.24 19.03 -4.58
C THR A 95 7.41 19.43 -5.48
N TYR A 96 7.54 18.76 -6.62
CA TYR A 96 8.48 19.09 -7.68
C TYR A 96 7.74 19.85 -8.79
N ALA A 97 8.47 20.53 -9.67
CA ALA A 97 7.85 21.32 -10.73
C ALA A 97 8.77 21.51 -11.93
N THR A 98 8.17 21.79 -13.10
CA THR A 98 8.89 22.49 -14.17
C THR A 98 9.18 23.93 -13.77
N VAL A 99 10.11 24.58 -14.47
CA VAL A 99 10.60 25.93 -14.12
C VAL A 99 9.46 26.96 -14.08
N GLU A 100 8.50 26.85 -14.98
CA GLU A 100 7.37 27.76 -15.17
C GLU A 100 6.39 27.74 -14.00
N VAL A 101 6.29 26.61 -13.29
CA VAL A 101 5.37 26.43 -12.15
C VAL A 101 6.09 26.26 -10.81
N ARG A 102 7.39 26.59 -10.78
CA ARG A 102 8.25 26.43 -9.59
C ARG A 102 7.79 27.23 -8.37
N ASP A 103 7.17 28.40 -8.58
CA ASP A 103 6.73 29.27 -7.48
C ASP A 103 5.56 28.62 -6.72
N GLN A 104 4.69 27.91 -7.42
CA GLN A 104 3.62 27.12 -6.81
C GLN A 104 4.19 25.97 -5.98
N ALA A 105 5.14 25.21 -6.55
CA ALA A 105 5.81 24.14 -5.82
C ALA A 105 6.61 24.66 -4.62
N ALA A 106 7.24 25.84 -4.72
CA ALA A 106 7.93 26.48 -3.60
C ALA A 106 6.93 26.85 -2.49
N PHE A 107 5.78 27.41 -2.84
CA PHE A 107 4.71 27.69 -1.89
C PHE A 107 4.21 26.41 -1.19
N ASP A 108 3.92 25.34 -1.95
CA ASP A 108 3.45 24.07 -1.41
C ASP A 108 4.49 23.41 -0.49
N ASN A 109 5.77 23.50 -0.85
CA ASN A 109 6.87 22.97 -0.05
C ASN A 109 7.14 23.74 1.24
N VAL A 110 6.69 25.00 1.35
CA VAL A 110 6.64 25.71 2.65
C VAL A 110 5.37 25.32 3.40
N ARG A 111 4.22 25.30 2.72
CA ARG A 111 2.91 25.03 3.35
C ARG A 111 2.82 23.65 4.01
N ARG A 112 3.44 22.62 3.44
CA ARG A 112 3.44 21.25 4.01
C ARG A 112 4.01 21.17 5.43
N TRP A 113 4.82 22.15 5.86
CA TRP A 113 5.39 22.18 7.21
C TRP A 113 4.50 22.89 8.23
N MET A 114 3.40 23.53 7.80
CA MET A 114 2.65 24.47 8.65
C MET A 114 2.09 23.83 9.92
N SER A 115 1.68 22.55 9.89
CA SER A 115 1.21 21.85 11.10
C SER A 115 2.25 21.91 12.22
N TRP A 116 3.49 21.48 11.93
CA TRP A 116 4.56 21.45 12.91
C TRP A 116 5.18 22.83 13.15
N ASP A 117 5.28 23.70 12.12
CA ASP A 117 5.80 25.05 12.31
C ASP A 117 4.92 25.86 13.27
N LEU A 118 3.60 25.74 13.18
CA LEU A 118 2.67 26.38 14.11
C LEU A 118 2.81 25.78 15.51
N LEU A 119 2.78 24.45 15.64
CA LEU A 119 2.90 23.77 16.94
C LEU A 119 4.24 24.03 17.63
N CYS A 120 5.33 24.20 16.88
CA CYS A 120 6.65 24.55 17.40
C CYS A 120 6.86 26.06 17.59
N GLY A 121 5.84 26.90 17.35
CA GLY A 121 5.94 28.36 17.51
C GLY A 121 6.87 29.06 16.51
N ARG A 122 7.12 28.46 15.34
CA ARG A 122 8.06 28.97 14.33
C ARG A 122 7.43 29.96 13.34
N VAL A 123 6.11 30.07 13.31
CA VAL A 123 5.39 31.00 12.42
C VAL A 123 5.32 32.38 13.08
N VAL A 124 6.41 33.14 12.95
CA VAL A 124 6.60 34.50 13.50
C VAL A 124 6.89 35.51 12.37
N PRO A 125 6.95 36.83 12.62
CA PRO A 125 7.38 37.80 11.59
C PRO A 125 8.71 37.38 10.96
N GLY A 126 8.71 37.21 9.62
CA GLY A 126 9.84 36.69 8.87
C GLY A 126 9.66 35.27 8.33
N HIS A 127 8.72 34.50 8.88
CA HIS A 127 8.32 33.22 8.30
C HIS A 127 7.77 33.45 6.87
N PRO A 128 8.10 32.60 5.86
CA PRO A 128 7.72 32.86 4.47
C PRO A 128 6.20 32.97 4.23
N LEU A 129 5.39 32.36 5.10
CA LEU A 129 3.92 32.43 5.04
C LEU A 129 3.30 33.48 5.98
N TRP A 130 4.08 34.16 6.83
CA TRP A 130 3.57 35.13 7.81
C TRP A 130 2.67 36.18 7.17
N ARG A 131 3.20 36.95 6.21
CA ARG A 131 2.46 38.06 5.58
C ARG A 131 1.19 37.59 4.87
N ARG A 132 1.23 36.38 4.29
CA ARG A 132 0.08 35.83 3.56
C ARG A 132 -1.04 35.46 4.52
N VAL A 133 -0.72 34.72 5.59
CA VAL A 133 -1.71 34.31 6.60
C VAL A 133 -2.23 35.52 7.40
N SER A 134 -1.35 36.45 7.79
CA SER A 134 -1.74 37.72 8.42
C SER A 134 -2.68 38.56 7.56
N GLY A 135 -2.55 38.49 6.23
CA GLY A 135 -3.44 39.17 5.28
C GLY A 135 -4.91 38.75 5.37
N PHE A 136 -5.20 37.59 5.98
CA PHE A 136 -6.56 37.13 6.28
C PHE A 136 -7.07 37.58 7.67
N GLY A 137 -6.38 38.52 8.34
CA GLY A 137 -6.76 38.99 9.67
C GLY A 137 -6.37 38.04 10.81
N LEU A 138 -5.46 37.10 10.55
CA LEU A 138 -5.08 36.03 11.50
C LEU A 138 -3.78 36.33 12.27
N GLU A 139 -3.24 37.55 12.17
CA GLU A 139 -1.94 37.90 12.78
C GLU A 139 -1.92 37.70 14.30
N GLU A 140 -2.91 38.20 15.01
CA GLU A 140 -2.98 38.06 16.47
C GLU A 140 -3.02 36.59 16.89
N ARG A 141 -3.77 35.76 16.16
CA ARG A 141 -3.85 34.33 16.39
C ARG A 141 -2.51 33.61 16.17
N LEU A 142 -1.75 34.00 15.14
CA LEU A 142 -0.40 33.48 14.91
C LEU A 142 0.54 33.84 16.07
N ARG A 143 0.48 35.08 16.59
CA ARG A 143 1.26 35.49 17.76
C ARG A 143 0.90 34.67 18.99
N THR A 144 -0.40 34.51 19.28
CA THR A 144 -0.89 33.70 20.40
C THR A 144 -0.45 32.23 20.32
N ILE A 145 -0.32 31.67 19.11
CA ILE A 145 0.23 30.32 18.92
C ILE A 145 1.74 30.31 19.19
N ALA A 146 2.47 31.29 18.66
CA ALA A 146 3.92 31.38 18.81
C ALA A 146 4.38 31.64 20.25
N ASP A 147 3.62 32.43 21.01
CA ASP A 147 3.90 32.76 22.42
C ASP A 147 3.64 31.58 23.37
N ASP A 148 2.90 30.57 22.91
CA ASP A 148 2.49 29.42 23.71
C ASP A 148 2.41 28.14 22.85
N PRO A 149 3.57 27.67 22.35
CA PRO A 149 3.64 26.53 21.44
C PRO A 149 3.34 25.20 22.16
N CYS A 150 2.98 24.19 21.37
CA CYS A 150 2.82 22.81 21.83
C CYS A 150 3.62 21.89 20.89
N PRO A 151 4.97 21.93 20.95
CA PRO A 151 5.79 21.10 20.06
C PRO A 151 5.48 19.62 20.29
N PRO A 152 5.50 18.79 19.24
CA PRO A 152 5.32 17.36 19.39
C PRO A 152 6.51 16.72 20.11
N ASP A 153 6.24 15.69 20.89
CA ASP A 153 7.27 14.82 21.46
C ASP A 153 7.84 13.87 20.40
N VAL A 154 7.00 13.50 19.41
CA VAL A 154 7.39 12.71 18.23
C VAL A 154 6.70 13.29 16.99
N ILE A 155 7.46 13.50 15.92
CA ILE A 155 6.91 13.81 14.59
C ILE A 155 6.50 12.50 13.91
N GLY A 156 5.19 12.36 13.65
CA GLY A 156 4.66 11.25 12.87
C GLY A 156 4.64 11.58 11.38
N VAL A 157 5.27 10.74 10.56
CA VAL A 157 5.28 10.89 9.11
C VAL A 157 4.39 9.82 8.50
N ASN A 158 3.28 10.26 7.92
CA ASN A 158 2.49 9.47 7.00
C ASN A 158 3.11 9.68 5.61
N HIS A 159 3.44 8.58 4.92
CA HIS A 159 4.01 8.69 3.58
C HIS A 159 3.58 7.53 2.71
N TYR A 160 3.05 7.89 1.56
CA TYR A 160 2.55 6.98 0.54
C TYR A 160 3.44 7.11 -0.69
N LEU A 161 3.46 6.07 -1.54
CA LEU A 161 4.19 6.10 -2.81
C LEU A 161 3.78 7.28 -3.71
N THR A 162 2.61 7.86 -3.47
CA THR A 162 2.00 8.96 -4.20
C THR A 162 2.02 10.30 -3.46
N SER A 163 2.64 10.38 -2.27
CA SER A 163 2.74 11.62 -1.48
C SER A 163 3.56 12.70 -2.19
N ASP A 164 4.67 12.31 -2.83
CA ASP A 164 5.44 13.24 -3.64
C ASP A 164 4.66 13.64 -4.91
N ARG A 165 4.58 14.95 -5.17
CA ARG A 165 3.80 15.54 -6.27
C ARG A 165 4.70 16.17 -7.32
N PHE A 166 4.24 16.25 -8.56
CA PHE A 166 4.92 16.94 -9.65
C PHE A 166 3.95 17.88 -10.37
N LEU A 167 4.33 19.15 -10.48
CA LEU A 167 3.59 20.17 -11.19
C LEU A 167 4.20 20.44 -12.57
N ASP A 168 3.36 20.44 -13.61
CA ASP A 168 3.82 20.68 -14.98
C ASP A 168 2.93 21.71 -15.69
N HIS A 169 3.55 22.72 -16.30
CA HIS A 169 2.86 23.75 -17.08
C HIS A 169 2.28 23.21 -18.39
N ARG A 170 2.77 22.07 -18.90
CA ARG A 170 2.38 21.48 -20.19
C ARG A 170 1.06 20.71 -20.08
N VAL A 171 -0.02 21.42 -19.76
CA VAL A 171 -1.35 20.83 -19.51
C VAL A 171 -1.90 19.95 -20.65
N ALA A 172 -1.47 20.18 -21.89
CA ALA A 172 -1.87 19.40 -23.05
C ALA A 172 -1.23 17.99 -23.09
N SER A 173 -0.14 17.77 -22.37
CA SER A 173 0.57 16.47 -22.31
C SER A 173 -0.08 15.47 -21.35
N TYR A 174 -1.17 15.85 -20.67
CA TYR A 174 -1.82 15.05 -19.64
C TYR A 174 -3.35 14.99 -19.83
N PRO A 175 -3.99 13.93 -19.28
CA PRO A 175 -5.45 13.82 -19.25
C PRO A 175 -6.12 15.02 -18.57
N ALA A 176 -7.36 15.33 -18.96
CA ALA A 176 -8.09 16.48 -18.44
C ALA A 176 -8.28 16.45 -16.92
N GLY A 177 -8.44 15.26 -16.33
CA GLY A 177 -8.64 15.10 -14.88
C GLY A 177 -7.42 15.47 -14.02
N CYS A 178 -6.23 15.62 -14.61
CA CYS A 178 -5.01 16.00 -13.89
C CYS A 178 -4.79 17.52 -13.84
N ARG A 179 -5.64 18.32 -14.50
CA ARG A 179 -5.45 19.76 -14.70
C ARG A 179 -5.99 20.53 -13.50
N GLY A 180 -5.19 21.44 -12.97
CA GLY A 180 -5.56 22.38 -11.93
C GLY A 180 -5.12 23.81 -12.27
N ASP A 181 -5.42 24.73 -11.35
CA ASP A 181 -4.99 26.12 -11.43
C ASP A 181 -4.78 26.70 -10.02
N ASN A 182 -4.06 27.82 -9.94
CA ASN A 182 -3.88 28.59 -8.72
C ASN A 182 -4.41 30.03 -8.86
N GLY A 183 -5.37 30.25 -9.77
CA GLY A 183 -5.88 31.58 -10.14
C GLY A 183 -4.91 32.47 -10.93
N ARG A 184 -3.64 32.08 -11.08
CA ARG A 184 -2.63 32.83 -11.86
C ARG A 184 -2.19 32.09 -13.11
N GLN A 185 -2.06 30.77 -13.01
CA GLN A 185 -1.67 29.91 -14.12
C GLN A 185 -2.29 28.53 -13.98
N ARG A 186 -2.45 27.87 -15.12
CA ARG A 186 -2.89 26.47 -15.19
C ARG A 186 -1.68 25.55 -15.20
N PHE A 187 -1.79 24.42 -14.53
CA PHE A 187 -0.78 23.37 -14.48
C PHE A 187 -1.46 22.03 -14.26
N VAL A 188 -0.71 20.94 -14.33
CA VAL A 188 -1.18 19.64 -13.87
C VAL A 188 -0.54 19.32 -12.53
N ASP A 189 -1.27 18.58 -11.70
CA ASP A 189 -0.76 18.02 -10.45
C ASP A 189 -0.88 16.50 -10.53
N VAL A 190 0.26 15.82 -10.60
CA VAL A 190 0.35 14.36 -10.74
C VAL A 190 1.32 13.79 -9.72
N GLU A 191 1.23 12.49 -9.46
CA GLU A 191 2.14 11.81 -8.56
C GLU A 191 3.56 11.81 -9.15
N ALA A 192 4.56 12.28 -8.40
CA ALA A 192 5.94 12.34 -8.86
C ALA A 192 6.48 10.95 -9.27
N VAL A 193 6.07 9.90 -8.55
CA VAL A 193 6.44 8.51 -8.85
C VAL A 193 5.95 8.04 -10.24
N ARG A 194 4.95 8.70 -10.83
CA ARG A 194 4.37 8.35 -12.13
C ARG A 194 5.01 9.07 -13.31
N VAL A 195 5.95 9.99 -13.06
CA VAL A 195 6.49 10.90 -14.09
C VAL A 195 7.99 11.11 -13.99
N LEU A 196 8.52 11.33 -12.78
CA LEU A 196 9.91 11.77 -12.62
C LEU A 196 10.90 10.64 -12.78
N GLN A 197 12.01 10.91 -13.47
CA GLN A 197 13.13 10.00 -13.63
C GLN A 197 14.47 10.71 -13.36
N PRO A 198 15.35 10.19 -12.48
CA PRO A 198 15.16 9.01 -11.64
C PRO A 198 14.07 9.23 -10.56
N PRO A 199 13.56 8.16 -9.90
CA PRO A 199 12.57 8.26 -8.84
C PRO A 199 12.99 9.26 -7.75
N VAL A 200 12.04 9.93 -7.12
CA VAL A 200 12.26 10.94 -6.07
C VAL A 200 12.75 10.32 -4.76
N GLY A 201 13.18 11.17 -3.80
CA GLY A 201 13.71 10.71 -2.51
C GLY A 201 12.73 9.93 -1.63
N GLY A 202 11.41 10.06 -1.86
CA GLY A 202 10.36 9.32 -1.15
C GLY A 202 10.43 9.46 0.37
N LEU A 203 10.00 8.41 1.08
CA LEU A 203 9.97 8.35 2.54
C LEU A 203 11.32 8.71 3.18
N GLY A 204 12.43 8.20 2.62
CA GLY A 204 13.76 8.47 3.16
C GLY A 204 14.18 9.94 3.04
N GLY A 205 13.75 10.62 1.97
CA GLY A 205 13.92 12.06 1.81
C GLY A 205 13.07 12.84 2.81
N ALA A 206 11.78 12.49 2.93
CA ALA A 206 10.85 13.12 3.86
C ALA A 206 11.31 13.06 5.32
N LEU A 207 11.72 11.88 5.80
CA LEU A 207 12.23 11.69 7.16
C LEU A 207 13.51 12.50 7.41
N ARG A 208 14.45 12.50 6.46
CA ARG A 208 15.71 13.27 6.60
C ARG A 208 15.44 14.78 6.65
N GLU A 209 14.55 15.28 5.82
CA GLU A 209 14.16 16.70 5.83
C GLU A 209 13.47 17.08 7.15
N ALA A 210 12.57 16.24 7.67
CA ALA A 210 11.91 16.47 8.96
C ALA A 210 12.93 16.49 10.13
N TRP A 211 13.84 15.52 10.17
CA TRP A 211 14.90 15.46 11.19
C TRP A 211 15.81 16.68 11.14
N GLN A 212 16.29 17.05 9.94
CA GLN A 212 17.14 18.23 9.75
C GLN A 212 16.44 19.52 10.16
N ARG A 213 15.12 19.61 9.94
CA ARG A 213 14.34 20.81 10.26
C ARG A 213 14.06 20.94 11.76
N TYR A 214 13.72 19.85 12.43
CA TYR A 214 13.18 19.92 13.80
C TYR A 214 14.09 19.33 14.87
N GLY A 215 14.90 18.32 14.57
CA GLY A 215 15.66 17.58 15.58
C GLY A 215 14.79 16.86 16.62
N ILE A 216 13.52 16.62 16.29
CA ILE A 216 12.53 15.91 17.13
C ILE A 216 12.49 14.45 16.68
N PRO A 217 12.37 13.46 17.59
CA PRO A 217 12.25 12.05 17.22
C PRO A 217 11.12 11.81 16.21
N LEU A 218 11.34 10.87 15.30
CA LEU A 218 10.42 10.56 14.20
C LEU A 218 9.75 9.21 14.40
N ALA A 219 8.54 9.06 13.89
CA ALA A 219 7.89 7.77 13.65
C ALA A 219 7.28 7.78 12.25
N VAL A 220 7.37 6.66 11.52
CA VAL A 220 6.56 6.46 10.31
C VAL A 220 5.20 5.95 10.76
N THR A 221 4.20 6.83 10.79
CA THR A 221 2.91 6.59 11.46
C THR A 221 1.86 5.95 10.57
N GLU A 222 2.05 5.99 9.25
CA GLU A 222 1.23 5.24 8.29
C GLU A 222 2.09 4.72 7.13
N VAL A 223 2.14 3.40 6.97
CA VAL A 223 2.72 2.72 5.81
C VAL A 223 1.66 1.84 5.17
N HIS A 224 1.23 2.21 3.97
CA HIS A 224 0.25 1.46 3.18
C HIS A 224 0.48 1.61 1.68
N ASN A 225 0.10 0.59 0.93
CA ASN A 225 0.10 0.60 -0.53
C ASN A 225 -1.18 -0.10 -1.01
N GLY A 226 -2.17 0.68 -1.47
CA GLY A 226 -3.44 0.18 -2.01
C GLY A 226 -3.26 -0.62 -3.31
N SER A 227 -2.64 -1.79 -3.21
CA SER A 227 -2.21 -2.62 -4.33
C SER A 227 -2.28 -4.10 -3.96
N THR A 228 -1.68 -4.96 -4.78
CA THR A 228 -1.61 -6.40 -4.54
C THR A 228 -0.82 -6.72 -3.26
N ARG A 229 -1.04 -7.92 -2.70
CA ARG A 229 -0.47 -8.35 -1.42
C ARG A 229 1.07 -8.22 -1.37
N GLU A 230 1.75 -8.56 -2.45
CA GLU A 230 3.21 -8.50 -2.52
C GLU A 230 3.72 -7.06 -2.58
N GLU A 231 2.98 -6.17 -3.22
CA GLU A 231 3.32 -4.74 -3.30
C GLU A 231 3.10 -4.06 -1.94
N GLN A 232 2.09 -4.49 -1.17
CA GLN A 232 1.92 -4.11 0.24
C GLN A 232 3.11 -4.57 1.09
N MET A 233 3.49 -5.85 0.96
CA MET A 233 4.62 -6.42 1.70
C MET A 233 5.95 -5.74 1.36
N ARG A 234 6.23 -5.52 0.07
CA ARG A 234 7.45 -4.84 -0.40
C ARG A 234 7.52 -3.40 0.11
N TRP A 235 6.39 -2.70 0.16
CA TRP A 235 6.36 -1.32 0.67
C TRP A 235 6.62 -1.28 2.16
N MET A 236 5.96 -2.17 2.93
CA MET A 236 6.20 -2.29 4.37
C MET A 236 7.66 -2.62 4.70
N LEU A 237 8.25 -3.60 4.01
CA LEU A 237 9.66 -3.95 4.18
C LEU A 237 10.57 -2.78 3.81
N GLY A 238 10.31 -2.09 2.69
CA GLY A 238 11.10 -0.94 2.26
C GLY A 238 11.03 0.24 3.22
N ALA A 239 9.87 0.49 3.84
CA ALA A 239 9.72 1.50 4.87
C ALA A 239 10.50 1.15 6.14
N TRP A 240 10.44 -0.11 6.59
CA TRP A 240 11.21 -0.62 7.72
C TRP A 240 12.72 -0.46 7.49
N GLN A 241 13.23 -0.99 6.37
CA GLN A 241 14.65 -0.89 6.01
C GLN A 241 15.12 0.56 5.84
N THR A 242 14.23 1.45 5.37
CA THR A 242 14.52 2.89 5.30
C THR A 242 14.68 3.51 6.69
N ALA A 243 13.81 3.15 7.63
CA ALA A 243 13.92 3.61 9.01
C ALA A 243 15.20 3.10 9.69
N GLU A 244 15.55 1.82 9.50
CA GLU A 244 16.78 1.23 10.03
C GLU A 244 18.03 1.92 9.47
N ARG A 245 18.12 2.05 8.13
CA ARG A 245 19.24 2.73 7.49
C ARG A 245 19.39 4.18 7.97
N LEU A 246 18.29 4.92 8.10
CA LEU A 246 18.33 6.30 8.60
C LEU A 246 18.75 6.38 10.07
N ARG A 247 18.36 5.40 10.89
CA ARG A 247 18.84 5.28 12.27
C ARG A 247 20.35 5.07 12.33
N ASP A 248 20.89 4.25 11.44
CA ASP A 248 22.34 4.05 11.30
C ASP A 248 23.05 5.33 10.81
N GLU A 249 22.36 6.19 10.04
CA GLU A 249 22.82 7.53 9.65
C GLU A 249 22.65 8.60 10.75
N GLY A 250 22.14 8.25 11.93
CA GLY A 250 21.96 9.17 13.07
C GLY A 250 20.65 9.95 13.08
N VAL A 251 19.65 9.54 12.29
CA VAL A 251 18.28 10.07 12.36
C VAL A 251 17.50 9.29 13.44
N ASP A 252 16.85 9.99 14.37
CA ASP A 252 16.14 9.33 15.45
C ASP A 252 14.75 8.83 15.04
N VAL A 253 14.69 7.71 14.30
CA VAL A 253 13.43 7.03 13.92
C VAL A 253 13.07 5.94 14.94
N ARG A 254 11.94 6.11 15.62
CA ARG A 254 11.51 5.29 16.77
C ARG A 254 10.51 4.19 16.44
N ALA A 255 9.72 4.36 15.38
CA ALA A 255 8.66 3.42 15.02
C ALA A 255 8.33 3.43 13.54
N VAL A 256 7.77 2.31 13.05
CA VAL A 256 7.12 2.16 11.76
C VAL A 256 5.82 1.40 11.98
N THR A 257 4.68 1.96 11.58
CA THR A 257 3.37 1.35 11.78
C THR A 257 2.70 0.99 10.46
N SER A 258 2.03 -0.16 10.44
CA SER A 258 1.26 -0.62 9.29
C SER A 258 -0.10 0.07 9.28
N TRP A 259 -0.35 0.87 8.25
CA TRP A 259 -1.71 1.30 7.93
C TRP A 259 -2.32 0.32 6.93
N ALA A 260 -3.52 -0.22 7.12
CA ALA A 260 -4.29 -0.23 8.36
C ALA A 260 -4.16 -1.58 9.08
N LEU A 261 -4.38 -1.59 10.40
CA LEU A 261 -4.46 -2.86 11.14
C LEU A 261 -5.65 -3.70 10.66
N LEU A 262 -6.81 -3.05 10.48
CA LEU A 262 -8.03 -3.65 9.93
C LEU A 262 -8.32 -3.03 8.57
N GLY A 263 -8.82 -3.82 7.61
CA GLY A 263 -9.13 -3.28 6.29
C GLY A 263 -10.14 -2.14 6.29
N SER A 264 -10.02 -1.25 5.32
CA SER A 264 -10.78 -0.01 5.19
C SER A 264 -11.46 0.08 3.82
N LYS A 265 -12.40 1.01 3.64
CA LYS A 265 -13.14 1.18 2.38
C LYS A 265 -13.28 2.65 2.03
N GLY A 266 -13.06 2.99 0.76
CA GLY A 266 -13.38 4.32 0.24
C GLY A 266 -12.22 5.33 0.25
N TRP A 267 -11.05 4.98 0.81
CA TRP A 267 -9.90 5.89 0.82
C TRP A 267 -9.33 6.15 -0.58
N ASN A 268 -9.40 5.16 -1.48
CA ASN A 268 -9.01 5.33 -2.88
C ASN A 268 -9.82 6.41 -3.64
N THR A 269 -10.99 6.79 -3.13
CA THR A 269 -11.83 7.87 -3.68
C THR A 269 -11.87 9.09 -2.78
N LEU A 270 -11.03 9.15 -1.74
CA LEU A 270 -11.09 10.16 -0.68
C LEU A 270 -12.50 10.28 -0.06
N LEU A 271 -13.24 9.17 -0.01
CA LEU A 271 -14.63 9.13 0.49
C LEU A 271 -15.61 10.02 -0.29
N THR A 272 -15.28 10.45 -1.51
CA THR A 272 -16.14 11.30 -2.35
C THR A 272 -17.14 10.50 -3.20
N SER A 273 -16.94 9.18 -3.30
CA SER A 273 -17.79 8.24 -4.04
C SER A 273 -17.59 6.81 -3.50
N PRO A 274 -18.46 5.83 -3.83
CA PRO A 274 -18.24 4.45 -3.43
C PRO A 274 -16.85 3.96 -3.87
N GLY A 275 -15.98 3.66 -2.90
CA GLY A 275 -14.65 3.15 -3.18
C GLY A 275 -14.49 1.66 -2.93
N LEU A 276 -13.26 1.20 -3.14
CA LEU A 276 -12.86 -0.19 -3.03
C LEU A 276 -12.57 -0.54 -1.56
N TYR A 277 -12.75 -1.82 -1.24
CA TYR A 277 -12.26 -2.36 0.02
C TYR A 277 -10.78 -2.68 -0.11
N GLU A 278 -9.98 -2.21 0.85
CA GLU A 278 -8.56 -2.44 0.93
C GLU A 278 -8.26 -3.22 2.22
N PRO A 279 -7.69 -4.44 2.11
CA PRO A 279 -7.37 -5.21 3.29
C PRO A 279 -6.21 -4.56 4.06
N GLY A 280 -6.29 -4.63 5.40
CA GLY A 280 -5.20 -4.24 6.29
C GLY A 280 -4.29 -5.42 6.60
N ALA A 281 -3.57 -5.35 7.73
CA ALA A 281 -2.92 -6.52 8.31
C ALA A 281 -3.92 -7.65 8.57
N TYR A 282 -5.15 -7.29 8.94
CA TYR A 282 -6.28 -8.21 9.01
C TYR A 282 -7.39 -7.80 8.01
N ASP A 283 -7.79 -8.75 7.18
CA ASP A 283 -8.96 -8.68 6.32
C ASP A 283 -10.22 -8.98 7.16
N VAL A 284 -11.23 -8.12 7.06
CA VAL A 284 -12.49 -8.22 7.81
C VAL A 284 -13.71 -8.35 6.89
N SER A 285 -13.50 -8.47 5.58
CA SER A 285 -14.57 -8.56 4.57
C SER A 285 -15.50 -9.77 4.78
N GLY A 286 -15.00 -10.84 5.39
CA GLY A 286 -15.77 -12.04 5.76
C GLY A 286 -16.48 -11.96 7.13
N GLY A 287 -16.51 -10.79 7.78
CA GLY A 287 -17.15 -10.59 9.09
C GLY A 287 -16.33 -11.06 10.30
N LYS A 288 -15.17 -11.68 10.09
CA LYS A 288 -14.18 -12.04 11.12
C LYS A 288 -12.78 -11.62 10.66
N PRO A 289 -11.93 -11.07 11.56
CA PRO A 289 -10.54 -10.76 11.21
C PRO A 289 -9.78 -12.01 10.74
N ARG A 290 -9.20 -11.92 9.55
CA ARG A 290 -8.34 -12.94 8.94
C ARG A 290 -6.98 -12.32 8.66
N ALA A 291 -5.92 -12.91 9.21
CA ALA A 291 -4.56 -12.46 8.95
C ALA A 291 -4.25 -12.45 7.44
N THR A 292 -3.67 -11.35 6.97
CA THR A 292 -3.12 -11.25 5.61
C THR A 292 -1.63 -11.61 5.63
N ALA A 293 -0.97 -11.54 4.46
CA ALA A 293 0.46 -11.79 4.36
C ALA A 293 1.31 -10.73 5.09
N LEU A 294 0.71 -9.60 5.49
CA LEU A 294 1.39 -8.58 6.30
C LEU A 294 1.62 -9.05 7.74
N VAL A 295 0.75 -9.86 8.34
CA VAL A 295 0.93 -10.31 9.75
C VAL A 295 2.24 -11.06 9.96
N PRO A 296 2.56 -12.15 9.23
CA PRO A 296 3.84 -12.84 9.41
C PRO A 296 5.04 -11.96 9.06
N LEU A 297 4.90 -11.03 8.11
CA LEU A 297 5.95 -10.05 7.82
C LEU A 297 6.20 -9.13 9.03
N LEU A 298 5.15 -8.57 9.61
CA LEU A 298 5.24 -7.66 10.76
C LEU A 298 5.79 -8.38 12.00
N GLN A 299 5.39 -9.63 12.25
CA GLN A 299 5.93 -10.46 13.34
C GLN A 299 7.42 -10.75 13.17
N ASN A 300 7.87 -10.95 11.93
CA ASN A 300 9.28 -11.14 11.63
C ASN A 300 10.06 -9.83 11.84
N LEU A 301 9.59 -8.71 11.27
CA LEU A 301 10.23 -7.40 11.41
C LEU A 301 10.31 -6.93 12.86
N SER A 302 9.29 -7.20 13.68
CA SER A 302 9.30 -6.86 15.11
C SER A 302 10.18 -7.77 15.97
N GLY A 303 10.74 -8.84 15.40
CA GLY A 303 11.52 -9.85 16.12
C GLY A 303 10.68 -10.80 16.98
N MET A 304 9.34 -10.77 16.85
CA MET A 304 8.45 -11.68 17.59
C MET A 304 8.57 -13.13 17.07
N GLU A 305 8.61 -13.30 15.75
CA GLU A 305 8.77 -14.61 15.08
C GLU A 305 9.83 -14.48 13.97
N PRO A 306 11.13 -14.42 14.34
CA PRO A 306 12.19 -14.23 13.38
C PRO A 306 12.32 -15.44 12.45
N GLY A 307 12.48 -15.19 11.16
CA GLY A 307 12.61 -16.25 10.17
C GLY A 307 13.01 -15.72 8.80
N GLU A 308 13.05 -16.59 7.80
CA GLU A 308 13.30 -16.17 6.43
C GLU A 308 12.13 -15.34 5.89
N PHE A 309 12.46 -14.27 5.16
CA PHE A 309 11.45 -13.50 4.45
C PHE A 309 10.85 -14.34 3.31
N HIS A 310 9.54 -14.22 3.12
CA HIS A 310 8.86 -14.89 2.03
C HIS A 310 9.51 -14.51 0.67
N PRO A 311 9.82 -15.47 -0.23
CA PRO A 311 10.58 -15.22 -1.47
C PRO A 311 10.02 -14.10 -2.37
N VAL A 312 8.72 -13.84 -2.27
CA VAL A 312 8.01 -12.73 -2.96
C VAL A 312 8.64 -11.35 -2.73
N LEU A 313 9.29 -11.16 -1.57
CA LEU A 313 9.93 -9.91 -1.17
C LEU A 313 11.24 -9.62 -1.92
N GLN A 314 11.79 -10.59 -2.65
CA GLN A 314 13.01 -10.42 -3.44
C GLN A 314 12.76 -9.72 -4.79
N GLY A 315 11.50 -9.57 -5.20
CA GLY A 315 11.15 -8.77 -6.38
C GLY A 315 11.05 -7.27 -6.08
N HIS A 316 11.04 -6.47 -7.12
CA HIS A 316 10.93 -5.02 -7.03
C HIS A 316 9.47 -4.58 -7.04
N GLY A 317 9.15 -3.60 -6.20
CA GLY A 317 7.85 -2.95 -6.22
C GLY A 317 7.59 -2.23 -7.53
N TRP A 318 6.33 -2.02 -7.89
CA TRP A 318 5.96 -1.34 -9.13
C TRP A 318 6.60 0.05 -9.23
N TRP A 319 6.80 0.74 -8.11
CA TRP A 319 7.42 2.08 -8.02
C TRP A 319 8.92 2.11 -8.29
N GLN A 320 9.57 0.94 -8.33
CA GLN A 320 10.98 0.78 -8.68
C GLN A 320 11.18 0.37 -10.13
N ARG A 321 10.09 0.09 -10.86
CA ARG A 321 10.12 -0.47 -12.21
C ARG A 321 9.56 0.54 -13.22
N PRO A 322 9.94 0.47 -14.51
CA PRO A 322 9.42 1.36 -15.54
C PRO A 322 7.89 1.39 -15.66
N ILE A 323 7.20 0.33 -15.24
CA ILE A 323 5.73 0.25 -15.22
C ILE A 323 5.06 1.33 -14.36
N ARG A 324 5.80 1.99 -13.45
CA ARG A 324 5.28 3.14 -12.71
C ARG A 324 4.91 4.32 -13.61
N LEU A 325 5.57 4.48 -14.76
CA LEU A 325 5.42 5.66 -15.60
C LEU A 325 4.09 5.61 -16.34
N HIS A 326 3.13 6.42 -15.91
CA HIS A 326 1.83 6.58 -16.58
C HIS A 326 1.84 7.75 -17.58
N HIS A 327 2.82 8.64 -17.45
CA HIS A 327 3.01 9.80 -18.31
C HIS A 327 4.41 9.76 -18.93
N ALA A 328 4.64 10.61 -19.93
CA ALA A 328 5.97 10.78 -20.50
C ALA A 328 6.98 11.15 -19.40
N ALA A 329 8.09 10.42 -19.33
CA ALA A 329 9.08 10.62 -18.29
C ALA A 329 9.65 12.04 -18.34
N VAL A 330 9.78 12.67 -17.17
CA VAL A 330 10.43 13.97 -17.01
C VAL A 330 11.72 13.79 -16.23
N SER A 331 12.83 14.13 -16.87
CA SER A 331 14.15 14.08 -16.24
C SER A 331 14.27 15.14 -15.15
N ARG A 332 14.80 14.74 -13.99
CA ARG A 332 15.19 15.67 -12.92
C ARG A 332 16.70 15.62 -12.67
N PRO A 333 17.32 16.71 -12.19
CA PRO A 333 18.65 16.62 -11.61
C PRO A 333 18.67 15.65 -10.43
N ALA A 334 19.64 14.75 -10.42
CA ALA A 334 19.87 13.80 -9.33
C ALA A 334 21.36 13.47 -9.22
N ARG A 335 21.82 12.94 -8.07
CA ARG A 335 23.20 12.43 -7.98
C ARG A 335 23.34 11.22 -8.92
N ALA A 336 24.52 11.00 -9.50
CA ALA A 336 24.77 9.88 -10.43
C ALA A 336 24.30 8.53 -9.86
N ARG A 337 24.51 8.27 -8.56
CA ARG A 337 24.02 7.06 -7.87
C ARG A 337 22.50 6.85 -7.94
N GLU A 338 21.70 7.91 -7.96
CA GLU A 338 20.24 7.82 -8.07
C GLU A 338 19.79 7.46 -9.50
N HIS A 339 20.64 7.69 -10.50
CA HIS A 339 20.43 7.21 -11.87
C HIS A 339 20.85 5.74 -12.05
N VAL A 340 21.64 5.21 -11.11
CA VAL A 340 22.31 3.91 -11.21
C VAL A 340 21.70 2.86 -10.28
N GLU A 341 20.87 3.25 -9.29
CA GLU A 341 20.30 2.29 -8.32
C GLU A 341 19.71 1.05 -9.02
N ASP A 342 20.37 -0.05 -8.68
CA ASP A 342 20.57 -1.23 -9.49
C ASP A 342 19.34 -2.11 -9.52
N ALA A 343 18.89 -2.46 -10.72
CA ALA A 343 17.98 -3.57 -10.97
C ALA A 343 18.71 -4.94 -10.89
N SER A 344 19.88 -5.02 -10.26
CA SER A 344 20.82 -6.14 -10.35
C SER A 344 21.07 -6.87 -9.02
N GLY A 345 20.05 -6.96 -8.16
CA GLY A 345 20.03 -8.04 -7.18
C GLY A 345 19.93 -9.38 -7.92
N SER A 346 20.96 -10.24 -7.83
CA SER A 346 20.96 -11.54 -8.49
C SER A 346 19.77 -12.39 -7.99
N ARG A 347 18.79 -12.63 -8.87
CA ARG A 347 17.60 -13.44 -8.60
C ARG A 347 17.87 -14.93 -8.48
N GLU A 348 19.11 -15.36 -8.75
CA GLU A 348 19.48 -16.77 -8.89
C GLU A 348 19.25 -17.61 -7.63
N SER A 349 19.17 -16.99 -6.45
CA SER A 349 18.90 -17.67 -5.17
C SER A 349 17.42 -17.65 -4.73
N ALA A 350 16.53 -16.98 -5.47
CA ALA A 350 15.13 -16.85 -5.08
C ALA A 350 14.37 -18.14 -5.36
N ALA A 351 13.70 -18.75 -4.37
CA ALA A 351 12.76 -19.83 -4.67
C ALA A 351 11.68 -19.33 -5.67
N PRO A 352 11.41 -20.04 -6.78
CA PRO A 352 10.44 -19.61 -7.79
C PRO A 352 9.02 -20.10 -7.49
N ILE A 353 8.04 -19.54 -8.21
CA ILE A 353 6.79 -20.24 -8.52
C ILE A 353 7.07 -21.17 -9.71
N LEU A 354 6.82 -22.47 -9.57
CA LEU A 354 6.90 -23.41 -10.68
C LEU A 354 5.54 -23.51 -11.39
N ILE A 355 5.50 -23.19 -12.68
CA ILE A 355 4.29 -23.25 -13.50
C ILE A 355 4.41 -24.42 -14.47
N VAL A 356 3.52 -25.40 -14.34
CA VAL A 356 3.49 -26.58 -15.23
C VAL A 356 2.55 -26.31 -16.39
N GLY A 357 3.00 -26.51 -17.63
CA GLY A 357 2.20 -26.31 -18.84
C GLY A 357 2.70 -25.18 -19.74
N ALA A 358 4.01 -25.13 -20.01
CA ALA A 358 4.65 -24.06 -20.79
C ALA A 358 4.04 -23.79 -22.18
N THR A 359 3.51 -24.83 -22.83
CA THR A 359 2.91 -24.72 -24.17
C THR A 359 1.42 -24.36 -24.15
N GLY A 360 0.79 -24.30 -22.98
CA GLY A 360 -0.62 -23.98 -22.82
C GLY A 360 -0.90 -22.48 -22.70
N THR A 361 -2.10 -22.06 -23.11
CA THR A 361 -2.56 -20.66 -23.02
C THR A 361 -2.56 -20.15 -21.57
N LEU A 362 -3.03 -20.98 -20.63
CA LEU A 362 -3.07 -20.65 -19.20
C LEU A 362 -1.66 -20.51 -18.60
N GLY A 363 -0.74 -21.44 -18.92
CA GLY A 363 0.65 -21.37 -18.47
C GLY A 363 1.35 -20.09 -18.94
N GLY A 364 1.18 -19.74 -20.22
CA GLY A 364 1.68 -18.49 -20.79
C GLY A 364 1.10 -17.23 -20.13
N ALA A 365 -0.21 -17.22 -19.86
CA ALA A 365 -0.88 -16.12 -19.19
C ALA A 365 -0.40 -15.94 -17.73
N LEU A 366 -0.24 -17.04 -16.98
CA LEU A 366 0.29 -17.01 -15.61
C LEU A 366 1.74 -16.52 -15.57
N ALA A 367 2.57 -16.95 -16.52
CA ALA A 367 3.94 -16.45 -16.63
C ALA A 367 3.97 -14.95 -16.95
N ALA A 368 3.07 -14.46 -17.82
CA ALA A 368 2.92 -13.03 -18.09
C ALA A 368 2.49 -12.25 -16.84
N ALA A 369 1.56 -12.79 -16.05
CA ALA A 369 1.14 -12.19 -14.78
C ALA A 369 2.30 -12.15 -13.76
N CYS A 370 3.12 -13.21 -13.69
CA CYS A 370 4.31 -13.24 -12.83
C CYS A 370 5.33 -12.19 -13.26
N ARG A 371 5.62 -12.05 -14.56
CA ARG A 371 6.49 -10.96 -15.08
C ARG A 371 5.93 -9.57 -14.76
N HIS A 372 4.63 -9.37 -14.94
CA HIS A 372 3.98 -8.11 -14.64
C HIS A 372 4.13 -7.73 -13.16
N ARG A 373 4.01 -8.70 -12.25
CA ARG A 373 4.08 -8.50 -10.79
C ARG A 373 5.48 -8.68 -10.20
N ASP A 374 6.48 -8.87 -11.05
CA ASP A 374 7.86 -9.18 -10.67
C ASP A 374 7.98 -10.35 -9.68
N LEU A 375 7.31 -11.45 -10.01
CA LEU A 375 7.39 -12.70 -9.27
C LEU A 375 8.38 -13.64 -9.96
N HIS A 376 9.37 -14.12 -9.23
CA HIS A 376 10.27 -15.14 -9.76
C HIS A 376 9.49 -16.41 -10.06
N HIS A 377 9.61 -16.90 -11.30
CA HIS A 377 8.88 -18.05 -11.77
C HIS A 377 9.70 -18.85 -12.80
N VAL A 378 9.43 -20.14 -12.84
CA VAL A 378 9.94 -21.08 -13.84
C VAL A 378 8.73 -21.74 -14.50
N VAL A 379 8.78 -21.92 -15.82
CA VAL A 379 7.68 -22.56 -16.57
C VAL A 379 8.22 -23.82 -17.22
N THR A 380 7.60 -24.97 -16.95
CA THR A 380 8.06 -26.26 -17.46
C THR A 380 7.11 -26.83 -18.51
N GLY A 381 7.70 -27.40 -19.56
CA GLY A 381 7.01 -28.27 -20.52
C GLY A 381 7.00 -29.72 -20.06
N ARG A 382 6.39 -30.60 -20.87
CA ARG A 382 6.36 -32.05 -20.61
C ARG A 382 7.76 -32.67 -20.56
N ASP A 383 8.68 -32.17 -21.39
CA ASP A 383 10.05 -32.70 -21.48
C ASP A 383 10.86 -32.47 -20.20
N GLU A 384 10.48 -31.47 -19.40
CA GLU A 384 11.14 -31.15 -18.11
C GLU A 384 10.35 -31.68 -16.90
N LEU A 385 9.01 -31.67 -16.98
CA LEU A 385 8.14 -32.19 -15.93
C LEU A 385 6.99 -32.95 -16.59
N ASP A 386 7.13 -34.28 -16.63
CA ASP A 386 6.11 -35.18 -17.14
C ASP A 386 5.20 -35.62 -15.98
N LEU A 387 3.92 -35.26 -16.06
CA LEU A 387 2.92 -35.61 -15.04
C LEU A 387 2.62 -37.11 -14.96
N SER A 388 3.00 -37.89 -15.97
CA SER A 388 2.89 -39.35 -15.96
C SER A 388 4.05 -40.04 -15.22
N ASP A 389 5.18 -39.34 -15.02
CA ASP A 389 6.38 -39.87 -14.35
C ASP A 389 6.62 -39.21 -12.98
N ALA A 390 6.33 -39.94 -11.91
CA ALA A 390 6.56 -39.48 -10.54
C ALA A 390 8.04 -39.12 -10.25
N ALA A 391 8.99 -39.81 -10.89
CA ALA A 391 10.41 -39.50 -10.72
C ALA A 391 10.80 -38.20 -11.44
N SER A 392 10.21 -37.92 -12.61
CA SER A 392 10.34 -36.63 -13.30
C SER A 392 9.84 -35.48 -12.43
N ILE A 393 8.65 -35.61 -11.84
CA ILE A 393 8.09 -34.62 -10.92
C ILE A 393 9.05 -34.38 -9.74
N GLY A 394 9.48 -35.45 -9.06
CA GLY A 394 10.38 -35.35 -7.90
C GLY A 394 11.68 -34.62 -8.22
N ARG A 395 12.39 -35.03 -9.29
CA ARG A 395 13.64 -34.40 -9.73
C ARG A 395 13.46 -32.91 -10.01
N THR A 396 12.35 -32.53 -10.65
CA THR A 396 12.10 -31.13 -11.02
C THR A 396 11.77 -30.28 -9.79
N LEU A 397 10.98 -30.78 -8.84
CA LEU A 397 10.73 -30.10 -7.57
C LEU A 397 12.02 -29.93 -6.75
N ASP A 398 12.86 -30.96 -6.69
CA ASP A 398 14.11 -30.93 -5.92
C ASP A 398 15.17 -30.02 -6.57
N ARG A 399 15.17 -29.92 -7.91
CA ARG A 399 16.03 -29.00 -8.66
C ARG A 399 15.68 -27.54 -8.43
N TYR A 400 14.41 -27.18 -8.59
CA TYR A 400 13.98 -25.78 -8.56
C TYR A 400 13.63 -25.27 -7.16
N LYS A 401 13.31 -26.18 -6.22
CA LYS A 401 12.88 -25.86 -4.85
C LYS A 401 11.84 -24.73 -4.80
N PRO A 402 10.73 -24.86 -5.54
CA PRO A 402 9.74 -23.79 -5.63
C PRO A 402 9.03 -23.62 -4.28
N TRP A 403 8.66 -22.37 -3.96
CA TRP A 403 7.80 -22.12 -2.79
C TRP A 403 6.32 -22.37 -3.10
N SER A 404 5.96 -22.46 -4.39
CA SER A 404 4.61 -22.81 -4.84
C SER A 404 4.63 -23.41 -6.25
N VAL A 405 3.70 -24.31 -6.53
CA VAL A 405 3.49 -24.94 -7.84
C VAL A 405 2.12 -24.57 -8.38
N ILE A 406 2.03 -24.17 -9.64
CA ILE A 406 0.78 -23.95 -10.35
C ILE A 406 0.69 -24.96 -11.49
N ASN A 407 -0.24 -25.91 -11.37
CA ASN A 407 -0.53 -26.87 -12.43
C ASN A 407 -1.52 -26.28 -13.43
N ALA A 408 -1.00 -25.72 -14.51
CA ALA A 408 -1.78 -25.23 -15.65
C ALA A 408 -1.80 -26.23 -16.83
N ALA A 409 -1.30 -27.45 -16.62
CA ALA A 409 -1.35 -28.52 -17.60
C ALA A 409 -2.63 -29.35 -17.45
N GLY A 410 -3.04 -29.98 -18.55
CA GLY A 410 -4.21 -30.84 -18.59
C GLY A 410 -4.69 -31.07 -20.02
N TRP A 411 -5.72 -31.89 -20.14
CA TRP A 411 -6.48 -32.03 -21.36
C TRP A 411 -7.24 -30.74 -21.64
N VAL A 412 -7.30 -30.29 -22.91
CA VAL A 412 -7.99 -29.04 -23.29
C VAL A 412 -9.09 -29.25 -24.33
N ARG A 413 -9.05 -30.35 -25.07
CA ARG A 413 -10.03 -30.64 -26.13
C ARG A 413 -11.21 -31.44 -25.56
N VAL A 414 -12.20 -30.71 -25.05
CA VAL A 414 -13.36 -31.28 -24.33
C VAL A 414 -14.05 -32.39 -25.14
N ASP A 415 -14.30 -32.16 -26.43
CA ASP A 415 -14.97 -33.15 -27.29
C ASP A 415 -14.15 -34.44 -27.46
N GLU A 416 -12.82 -34.31 -27.57
CA GLU A 416 -11.94 -35.49 -27.68
C GLU A 416 -11.92 -36.32 -26.39
N ALA A 417 -12.28 -35.75 -25.24
CA ALA A 417 -12.31 -36.48 -23.98
C ALA A 417 -13.38 -37.58 -23.96
N GLU A 418 -14.47 -37.44 -24.73
CA GLU A 418 -15.52 -38.47 -24.81
C GLU A 418 -15.04 -39.75 -25.51
N THR A 419 -14.08 -39.62 -26.44
CA THR A 419 -13.52 -40.77 -27.17
C THR A 419 -12.19 -41.25 -26.57
N GLN A 420 -11.49 -40.38 -25.85
CA GLN A 420 -10.19 -40.67 -25.22
C GLN A 420 -10.25 -40.50 -23.71
N GLU A 421 -11.29 -41.06 -23.08
CA GLU A 421 -11.57 -40.86 -21.65
C GLU A 421 -10.39 -41.26 -20.76
N GLN A 422 -9.77 -42.42 -21.01
CA GLN A 422 -8.63 -42.87 -20.20
C GLN A 422 -7.43 -41.90 -20.26
N ALA A 423 -7.09 -41.38 -21.44
CA ALA A 423 -6.00 -40.42 -21.60
C ALA A 423 -6.34 -39.06 -20.95
N CYS A 424 -7.61 -38.66 -21.02
CA CYS A 424 -8.12 -37.48 -20.33
C CYS A 424 -8.02 -37.62 -18.81
N PHE A 425 -8.44 -38.75 -18.25
CA PHE A 425 -8.33 -39.04 -16.81
C PHE A 425 -6.88 -39.11 -16.34
N GLU A 426 -6.01 -39.73 -17.13
CA GLU A 426 -4.57 -39.79 -16.84
C GLU A 426 -3.96 -38.38 -16.75
N ALA A 427 -4.28 -37.51 -17.72
CA ALA A 427 -3.75 -36.15 -17.76
C ALA A 427 -4.35 -35.22 -16.71
N ASN A 428 -5.69 -35.21 -16.57
CA ASN A 428 -6.40 -34.26 -15.71
C ASN A 428 -6.46 -34.69 -14.24
N ALA A 429 -6.62 -35.99 -13.95
CA ALA A 429 -6.79 -36.49 -12.60
C ALA A 429 -5.50 -37.11 -12.06
N ALA A 430 -5.03 -38.20 -12.67
CA ALA A 430 -3.93 -38.98 -12.12
C ALA A 430 -2.62 -38.16 -12.08
N GLY A 431 -2.28 -37.48 -13.18
CA GLY A 431 -1.09 -36.62 -13.26
C GLY A 431 -1.12 -35.45 -12.29
N ALA A 432 -2.27 -34.75 -12.20
CA ALA A 432 -2.45 -33.67 -11.24
C ALA A 432 -2.33 -34.16 -9.77
N ALA A 433 -2.91 -35.32 -9.45
CA ALA A 433 -2.84 -35.92 -8.13
C ALA A 433 -1.40 -36.35 -7.76
N ARG A 434 -0.62 -36.89 -8.72
CA ARG A 434 0.81 -37.20 -8.50
C ARG A 434 1.60 -35.94 -8.18
N LEU A 435 1.39 -34.87 -8.92
CA LEU A 435 2.06 -33.58 -8.68
C LEU A 435 1.69 -32.99 -7.32
N ALA A 436 0.39 -32.96 -7.00
CA ALA A 436 -0.09 -32.46 -5.71
C ALA A 436 0.50 -33.28 -4.54
N ARG A 437 0.56 -34.60 -4.66
CA ARG A 437 1.17 -35.48 -3.65
C ARG A 437 2.66 -35.19 -3.47
N ALA A 438 3.41 -35.06 -4.56
CA ALA A 438 4.83 -34.74 -4.51
C ALA A 438 5.10 -33.35 -3.88
N CYS A 439 4.18 -32.39 -4.09
CA CYS A 439 4.22 -31.09 -3.42
C CYS A 439 3.94 -31.21 -1.92
N ALA A 440 2.90 -31.97 -1.53
CA ALA A 440 2.53 -32.21 -0.14
C ALA A 440 3.67 -32.84 0.68
N GLU A 441 4.33 -33.86 0.13
CA GLU A 441 5.49 -34.54 0.72
C GLU A 441 6.66 -33.58 1.00
N ARG A 442 6.73 -32.46 0.27
CA ARG A 442 7.76 -31.42 0.38
C ARG A 442 7.29 -30.16 1.10
N GLY A 443 6.04 -30.12 1.58
CA GLY A 443 5.44 -28.93 2.18
C GLY A 443 5.24 -27.77 1.19
N ILE A 444 5.25 -28.04 -0.11
CA ILE A 444 5.08 -27.02 -1.17
C ILE A 444 3.60 -26.79 -1.39
N HIS A 445 3.17 -25.52 -1.40
CA HIS A 445 1.79 -25.18 -1.76
C HIS A 445 1.55 -25.45 -3.25
N SER A 446 0.38 -25.97 -3.61
CA SER A 446 0.06 -26.19 -5.03
C SER A 446 -1.32 -25.70 -5.41
N SER A 447 -1.47 -25.26 -6.67
CA SER A 447 -2.74 -24.85 -7.25
C SER A 447 -3.04 -25.66 -8.51
N SER A 448 -4.27 -26.14 -8.66
CA SER A 448 -4.74 -26.83 -9.87
C SER A 448 -6.04 -26.21 -10.39
N PHE A 449 -6.23 -26.28 -11.71
CA PHE A 449 -7.41 -25.73 -12.37
C PHE A 449 -8.41 -26.81 -12.76
N SER A 450 -9.63 -26.65 -12.25
CA SER A 450 -10.83 -27.42 -12.59
C SER A 450 -11.65 -26.68 -13.66
N SER A 451 -12.93 -27.02 -13.81
CA SER A 451 -13.84 -26.41 -14.77
C SER A 451 -15.26 -26.41 -14.23
N ASP A 452 -16.04 -25.40 -14.61
CA ASP A 452 -17.49 -25.35 -14.47
C ASP A 452 -18.24 -26.63 -14.94
N LEU A 453 -17.68 -27.39 -15.87
CA LEU A 453 -18.20 -28.69 -16.34
C LEU A 453 -18.29 -29.76 -15.24
N VAL A 454 -17.76 -29.51 -14.04
CA VAL A 454 -17.98 -30.37 -12.86
C VAL A 454 -19.41 -30.29 -12.30
N PHE A 455 -20.21 -29.27 -12.62
CA PHE A 455 -21.53 -29.05 -12.00
C PHE A 455 -22.74 -29.50 -12.84
N GLY A 456 -22.53 -29.92 -14.09
CA GLY A 456 -23.52 -30.72 -14.82
C GLY A 456 -24.66 -30.02 -15.56
N GLN A 457 -24.95 -28.73 -15.39
CA GLN A 457 -25.75 -27.90 -16.33
C GLN A 457 -25.92 -26.47 -15.80
N GLU A 458 -26.08 -25.51 -16.72
CA GLU A 458 -26.22 -24.07 -16.46
C GLU A 458 -27.38 -23.76 -15.50
N GLY A 459 -27.05 -23.39 -14.26
CA GLY A 459 -27.94 -22.56 -13.46
C GLY A 459 -27.92 -21.13 -13.98
N THR A 460 -29.01 -20.38 -13.81
CA THR A 460 -29.06 -18.94 -14.13
C THR A 460 -28.24 -18.08 -13.15
N ARG A 461 -27.61 -18.69 -12.16
CA ARG A 461 -26.76 -18.03 -11.16
C ARG A 461 -25.31 -18.50 -11.28
N PRO A 462 -24.33 -17.66 -10.94
CA PRO A 462 -22.95 -18.09 -10.74
C PRO A 462 -22.84 -19.23 -9.72
N TYR A 463 -21.90 -20.15 -9.97
CA TYR A 463 -21.58 -21.23 -9.04
C TYR A 463 -20.91 -20.71 -7.76
N ARG A 464 -21.10 -21.43 -6.66
CA ARG A 464 -20.49 -21.20 -5.35
C ARG A 464 -19.63 -22.40 -4.96
N GLU A 465 -18.65 -22.18 -4.08
CA GLU A 465 -17.79 -23.24 -3.55
C GLU A 465 -18.57 -24.39 -2.90
N SER A 466 -19.75 -24.08 -2.33
CA SER A 466 -20.67 -25.02 -1.68
C SER A 466 -21.55 -25.82 -2.64
N ASP A 467 -21.55 -25.52 -3.94
CA ASP A 467 -22.34 -26.27 -4.92
C ASP A 467 -21.77 -27.68 -5.08
N ARG A 468 -22.66 -28.66 -5.26
CA ARG A 468 -22.26 -30.08 -5.36
C ARG A 468 -21.85 -30.42 -6.80
N PRO A 469 -20.67 -31.02 -7.04
CA PRO A 469 -20.31 -31.55 -8.34
C PRO A 469 -21.32 -32.60 -8.85
N ALA A 470 -21.67 -32.51 -10.12
CA ALA A 470 -22.54 -33.43 -10.86
C ALA A 470 -22.10 -33.53 -12.35
N PRO A 471 -20.85 -33.92 -12.65
CA PRO A 471 -20.30 -33.88 -14.01
C PRO A 471 -21.04 -34.79 -14.99
N ARG A 472 -21.27 -34.32 -16.22
CA ARG A 472 -21.95 -35.10 -17.28
C ARG A 472 -21.03 -35.59 -18.40
N SER A 473 -20.00 -34.81 -18.74
CA SER A 473 -19.01 -35.17 -19.76
C SER A 473 -17.85 -35.97 -19.16
N ALA A 474 -17.18 -36.77 -19.98
CA ALA A 474 -15.91 -37.43 -19.60
C ALA A 474 -14.89 -36.42 -19.09
N TYR A 475 -14.80 -35.27 -19.75
CA TYR A 475 -13.97 -34.15 -19.31
C TYR A 475 -14.35 -33.67 -17.89
N GLY A 476 -15.62 -33.38 -17.65
CA GLY A 476 -16.10 -32.95 -16.34
C GLY A 476 -15.85 -34.00 -15.25
N ARG A 477 -16.06 -35.28 -15.56
CA ARG A 477 -15.75 -36.39 -14.64
C ARG A 477 -14.26 -36.45 -14.29
N SER A 478 -13.38 -36.23 -15.28
CA SER A 478 -11.92 -36.20 -15.05
C SER A 478 -11.50 -35.05 -14.13
N LYS A 479 -12.11 -33.87 -14.26
CA LYS A 479 -11.84 -32.72 -13.39
C LYS A 479 -12.40 -32.93 -11.98
N ALA A 480 -13.60 -33.48 -11.84
CA ALA A 480 -14.16 -33.84 -10.54
C ALA A 480 -13.27 -34.87 -9.81
N ALA A 481 -12.77 -35.88 -10.53
CA ALA A 481 -11.83 -36.85 -9.98
C ALA A 481 -10.50 -36.21 -9.52
N MET A 482 -10.03 -35.16 -10.22
CA MET A 482 -8.88 -34.35 -9.78
C MET A 482 -9.18 -33.60 -8.47
N GLU A 483 -10.36 -32.99 -8.36
CA GLU A 483 -10.78 -32.28 -7.14
C GLU A 483 -10.81 -33.22 -5.93
N ASP A 484 -11.44 -34.39 -6.09
CA ASP A 484 -11.53 -35.40 -5.03
C ASP A 484 -10.13 -35.91 -4.62
N ALA A 485 -9.28 -36.21 -5.61
CA ALA A 485 -7.92 -36.68 -5.36
C ALA A 485 -7.06 -35.63 -4.65
N ALA A 486 -7.15 -34.35 -5.04
CA ALA A 486 -6.41 -33.27 -4.42
C ALA A 486 -6.93 -32.96 -3.00
N ALA A 487 -8.25 -33.03 -2.77
CA ALA A 487 -8.87 -32.83 -1.47
C ALA A 487 -8.53 -33.93 -0.45
N ALA A 488 -8.25 -35.14 -0.93
CA ALA A 488 -7.84 -36.26 -0.09
C ALA A 488 -6.36 -36.21 0.35
N LEU A 489 -5.54 -35.31 -0.22
CA LEU A 489 -4.12 -35.19 0.11
C LEU A 489 -3.90 -34.29 1.33
N PRO A 490 -2.93 -34.61 2.21
CA PRO A 490 -2.48 -33.70 3.24
C PRO A 490 -1.77 -32.50 2.59
N GLY A 491 -1.88 -31.31 3.19
CA GLY A 491 -1.15 -30.12 2.72
C GLY A 491 -2.06 -28.96 2.32
N LYS A 492 -1.50 -28.02 1.58
CA LYS A 492 -2.19 -26.78 1.15
C LYS A 492 -2.35 -26.78 -0.36
N HIS A 493 -3.48 -27.32 -0.81
CA HIS A 493 -3.86 -27.41 -2.22
C HIS A 493 -5.02 -26.46 -2.50
N LEU A 494 -4.84 -25.59 -3.48
CA LEU A 494 -5.90 -24.70 -3.97
C LEU A 494 -6.47 -25.27 -5.27
N ILE A 495 -7.79 -25.39 -5.34
CA ILE A 495 -8.52 -25.75 -6.56
C ILE A 495 -9.20 -24.49 -7.07
N VAL A 496 -8.93 -24.12 -8.31
CA VAL A 496 -9.59 -23.01 -9.00
C VAL A 496 -10.54 -23.57 -10.03
N ARG A 497 -11.84 -23.39 -9.84
CA ARG A 497 -12.88 -23.74 -10.82
C ARG A 497 -13.05 -22.55 -11.77
N THR A 498 -12.88 -22.78 -13.07
CA THR A 498 -12.98 -21.75 -14.12
C THR A 498 -14.22 -21.89 -14.96
#